data_AF-A0A4U3AUT2-F1
#
_entry.id   AF-A0A4U3AUT2-F1
#
_cell.length_a   1.000
_cell.length_b   1.000
_cell.length_c   1.000
_cell.angle_alpha   90.00
_cell.angle_beta   90.00
_cell.angle_gamma   90.00
#
_symmetry.space_group_name_H-M   'P 1'
#
loop_
_entity.id
_entity.type
_entity.pdbx_description
1 polymer ?
#
loop_
_entity_poly.entity_id
_entity_poly.type
_entity_poly.pdbx_seq_one_letter_code
_entity_poly.pdbx_strand_id
1 'polypeptide(L)'
;GVAYKYEVKEQPIDGYTTEVNGYDITNTKVVQKTKVEGTKTWKDGNAEGRPTMIKVDLLQSGTVIATQEVSEATGWKYEFKDLAIIDADGKAYKYEVKEQAVDGYESKVNGYDIT
;
A
#
# COMPACT_ATOMS: atom_id res chain seq x y z
N GLY A 1 17.44 55.24 -13.25
CA GLY A 1 17.31 53.98 -14.01
C GLY A 1 16.36 53.07 -13.27
N VAL A 2 15.52 52.31 -13.98
CA VAL A 2 14.61 51.32 -13.36
C VAL A 2 15.36 49.99 -13.26
N ALA A 3 15.35 49.37 -12.08
CA ALA A 3 15.95 48.07 -11.88
C ALA A 3 15.05 46.97 -12.44
N TYR A 4 15.63 46.03 -13.18
CA TYR A 4 14.92 44.83 -13.63
C TYR A 4 14.86 43.81 -12.49
N LYS A 5 13.67 43.26 -12.24
CA LYS A 5 13.47 42.13 -11.33
C LYS A 5 13.42 40.84 -12.15
N TYR A 6 14.24 39.88 -11.78
CA TYR A 6 14.26 38.54 -12.38
C TYR A 6 13.77 37.52 -11.36
N GLU A 7 12.98 36.56 -11.82
CA GLU A 7 12.48 35.45 -11.02
C GLU A 7 12.72 34.16 -11.78
N VAL A 8 13.04 33.09 -11.05
CA VAL A 8 13.18 31.74 -11.60
C VAL A 8 11.93 30.94 -11.24
N LYS A 9 11.43 30.15 -12.19
CA LYS A 9 10.34 29.20 -11.97
C LYS A 9 10.70 27.87 -12.59
N GLU A 10 10.42 26.80 -11.86
CA GLU A 10 10.49 25.44 -12.39
C GLU A 10 9.10 24.99 -12.86
N GLN A 11 9.05 24.16 -13.89
CA GLN A 11 7.82 23.48 -14.25
C GLN A 11 7.55 22.36 -13.23
N PRO A 12 6.29 22.18 -12.79
CA PRO A 12 5.97 21.13 -11.83
C PRO A 12 6.37 19.75 -12.39
N ILE A 13 7.09 18.98 -11.59
CA ILE A 13 7.45 17.59 -11.88
C ILE A 13 6.58 16.70 -10.99
N ASP A 14 5.87 15.75 -11.60
CA ASP A 14 5.02 14.83 -10.84
C ASP A 14 5.85 14.04 -9.81
N GLY A 15 5.35 13.94 -8.58
CA GLY A 15 6.06 13.31 -7.46
C GLY A 15 7.19 14.15 -6.83
N TYR A 16 7.32 15.44 -7.15
CA TYR A 16 8.26 16.35 -6.49
C TYR A 16 7.58 17.64 -6.01
N THR A 17 8.05 18.15 -4.87
CA THR A 17 7.75 19.50 -4.38
C THR A 17 8.97 20.39 -4.59
N THR A 18 8.77 21.51 -5.27
CA THR A 18 9.81 22.50 -5.57
C THR A 18 9.76 23.65 -4.57
N GLU A 19 10.92 24.03 -4.04
CA GLU A 19 11.13 25.24 -3.24
C GLU A 19 12.14 26.17 -3.94
N VAL A 20 11.81 27.46 -4.07
CA VAL A 20 12.67 28.46 -4.72
C VAL A 20 13.16 29.48 -3.69
N ASN A 21 14.47 29.51 -3.45
CA ASN A 21 15.13 30.41 -2.52
C ASN A 21 16.08 31.34 -3.30
N GLY A 22 15.56 32.49 -3.73
CA GLY A 22 16.29 33.41 -4.61
C GLY A 22 16.47 32.83 -6.01
N TYR A 23 17.68 32.38 -6.32
CA TYR A 23 18.01 31.71 -7.58
C TYR A 23 18.24 30.20 -7.41
N ASP A 24 18.25 29.70 -6.18
CA ASP A 24 18.40 28.28 -5.89
C ASP A 24 17.04 27.59 -5.96
N ILE A 25 16.99 26.46 -6.66
CA ILE A 25 15.82 25.58 -6.72
C ILE A 25 16.16 24.29 -5.98
N THR A 26 15.33 23.93 -4.99
CA THR A 26 15.42 22.65 -4.28
C THR A 26 14.21 21.79 -4.63
N ASN A 27 14.46 20.58 -5.12
CA ASN A 27 13.44 19.58 -5.41
C ASN A 27 13.43 18.50 -4.33
N THR A 28 12.28 18.31 -3.68
CA THR A 28 12.07 17.25 -2.69
C THR A 28 11.12 16.21 -3.25
N LYS A 29 11.53 14.94 -3.27
CA LYS A 29 10.69 13.83 -3.75
C LYS A 29 9.52 13.61 -2.77
N VAL A 30 8.29 13.74 -3.27
CA VAL A 30 7.08 13.39 -2.52
C VAL A 30 6.97 11.87 -2.52
N VAL A 31 7.15 11.26 -1.35
CA VAL A 31 6.91 9.83 -1.19
C VAL A 31 5.40 9.62 -1.20
N GLN A 32 4.85 9.36 -2.38
CA GLN A 32 3.47 8.95 -2.50
C GLN A 32 3.29 7.59 -1.80
N LYS A 33 2.25 7.51 -0.97
CA LYS A 33 1.88 6.32 -0.22
C LYS A 33 0.55 5.79 -0.75
N THR A 34 0.40 4.48 -0.73
CA THR A 34 -0.83 3.78 -1.06
C THR A 34 -1.30 2.95 0.14
N LYS A 35 -2.45 2.31 -0.03
CA LYS A 35 -2.99 1.33 0.89
C LYS A 35 -3.43 0.08 0.14
N VAL A 36 -3.42 -1.04 0.86
CA VAL A 36 -3.99 -2.31 0.40
C VAL A 36 -5.05 -2.71 1.41
N GLU A 37 -6.27 -2.92 0.94
CA GLU A 37 -7.39 -3.36 1.77
C GLU A 37 -8.16 -4.46 1.07
N GLY A 38 -8.74 -5.35 1.87
CA GLY A 38 -9.46 -6.51 1.36
C GLY A 38 -10.36 -7.12 2.42
N THR A 39 -11.15 -8.08 1.96
CA THR A 39 -12.11 -8.81 2.77
C THR A 39 -11.90 -10.32 2.65
N LYS A 40 -12.14 -11.05 3.73
CA LYS A 40 -12.21 -12.52 3.75
C LYS A 40 -13.68 -12.94 3.68
N THR A 41 -13.98 -13.80 2.71
CA THR A 41 -15.29 -14.44 2.54
C THR A 41 -15.17 -15.94 2.76
N TRP A 42 -15.95 -16.49 3.68
CA TRP A 42 -15.97 -17.93 3.92
C TRP A 42 -17.01 -18.64 3.02
N LYS A 43 -16.63 -19.75 2.40
CA LYS A 43 -17.52 -20.63 1.60
C LYS A 43 -17.65 -22.02 2.25
N ASP A 44 -18.05 -22.04 3.52
CA ASP A 44 -18.18 -23.25 4.34
C ASP A 44 -19.63 -23.75 4.49
N GLY A 45 -20.62 -22.99 4.02
CA GLY A 45 -22.04 -23.34 4.13
C GLY A 45 -22.61 -23.13 5.54
N ASN A 46 -21.90 -23.59 6.57
CA ASN A 46 -22.11 -23.23 7.97
C ASN A 46 -20.76 -22.84 8.61
N ALA A 47 -20.77 -22.10 9.73
CA ALA A 47 -19.55 -21.66 10.40
C ALA A 47 -18.94 -22.73 11.34
N GLU A 48 -19.31 -24.01 11.20
CA GLU A 48 -18.81 -25.09 12.04
C GLU A 48 -17.35 -25.40 11.67
N GLY A 49 -16.47 -25.42 12.68
CA GLY A 49 -15.03 -25.61 12.45
C GLY A 49 -14.29 -24.38 11.90
N ARG A 50 -14.99 -23.26 11.66
CA ARG A 50 -14.36 -22.01 11.24
C ARG A 50 -13.42 -21.50 12.34
N PRO A 51 -12.16 -21.13 12.01
CA PRO A 51 -11.28 -20.54 13.00
C PRO A 51 -11.80 -19.17 13.45
N THR A 52 -11.46 -18.77 14.67
CA THR A 52 -11.81 -17.45 15.19
C THR A 52 -11.02 -16.32 14.53
N MET A 53 -9.87 -16.65 13.92
CA MET A 53 -8.96 -15.71 13.29
C MET A 53 -8.14 -16.38 12.19
N ILE A 54 -7.71 -15.58 11.22
CA ILE A 54 -6.71 -15.94 10.21
C ILE A 54 -5.58 -14.92 10.22
N LYS A 55 -4.48 -15.26 9.56
CA LYS A 55 -3.36 -14.35 9.31
C LYS A 55 -3.26 -14.06 7.82
N VAL A 56 -3.27 -12.78 7.48
CA VAL A 56 -3.09 -12.30 6.11
C VAL A 56 -1.76 -11.59 6.03
N ASP A 57 -0.88 -12.08 5.16
CA ASP A 57 0.42 -11.50 4.88
C ASP A 57 0.31 -10.51 3.72
N LEU A 58 0.90 -9.32 3.88
CA LEU A 58 1.17 -8.39 2.79
C LEU A 58 2.56 -8.66 2.23
N LEU A 59 2.63 -8.90 0.93
CA LEU A 59 3.86 -9.10 0.20
C LEU A 59 4.17 -7.86 -0.63
N GLN A 60 5.41 -7.41 -0.54
CA GLN A 60 5.99 -6.37 -1.38
C GLN A 60 7.04 -7.02 -2.28
N SER A 61 6.79 -7.05 -3.58
CA SER A 61 7.67 -7.68 -4.57
C SER A 61 8.06 -9.12 -4.19
N GLY A 62 7.11 -9.89 -3.67
CA GLY A 62 7.30 -11.29 -3.24
C GLY A 62 7.86 -11.50 -1.82
N THR A 63 8.20 -10.43 -1.10
CA THR A 63 8.68 -10.51 0.30
C THR A 63 7.57 -10.12 1.27
N VAL A 64 7.34 -10.92 2.31
CA VAL A 64 6.39 -10.55 3.38
C VAL A 64 6.94 -9.36 4.16
N ILE A 65 6.16 -8.28 4.24
CA ILE A 65 6.55 -7.05 4.94
C ILE A 65 5.63 -6.71 6.13
N ALA A 66 4.43 -7.29 6.17
CA ALA A 66 3.50 -7.14 7.27
C ALA A 66 2.56 -8.35 7.32
N THR A 67 2.01 -8.61 8.50
CA THR A 67 0.97 -9.62 8.73
C THR A 67 -0.12 -8.98 9.58
N GLN A 68 -1.38 -9.21 9.23
CA GLN A 68 -2.53 -8.77 10.01
C GLN A 68 -3.39 -9.96 10.42
N GLU A 69 -3.83 -9.95 11.68
CA GLU A 69 -4.82 -10.90 12.19
C GLU A 69 -6.21 -10.40 11.84
N VAL A 70 -7.01 -11.27 11.21
CA VAL A 70 -8.34 -10.95 10.69
C VAL A 70 -9.34 -11.90 11.34
N SER A 71 -10.44 -11.37 11.85
CA SER A 71 -11.42 -12.15 12.61
C SER A 71 -12.83 -11.65 12.37
N GLU A 72 -13.81 -12.32 12.95
CA GLU A 72 -15.19 -11.84 12.96
C GLU A 72 -15.31 -10.46 13.63
N ALA A 73 -14.50 -10.18 14.66
CA ALA A 73 -14.49 -8.87 15.33
C ALA A 73 -14.03 -7.72 14.40
N THR A 74 -13.20 -8.01 13.39
CA THR A 74 -12.81 -7.03 12.36
C THR A 74 -13.79 -7.03 11.17
N GLY A 75 -14.90 -7.78 11.27
CA GLY A 75 -15.82 -8.00 10.17
C GLY A 75 -15.19 -8.74 8.99
N TRP A 76 -14.16 -9.55 9.26
CA TRP A 76 -13.34 -10.22 8.26
C TRP A 76 -12.68 -9.26 7.25
N LYS A 77 -12.34 -8.04 7.69
CA LYS A 77 -11.66 -7.03 6.86
C LYS A 77 -10.25 -6.75 7.38
N TYR A 78 -9.39 -6.30 6.48
CA TYR A 78 -8.02 -5.93 6.77
C TYR A 78 -7.56 -4.76 5.90
N GLU A 79 -6.59 -3.99 6.40
CA GLU A 79 -6.09 -2.78 5.76
C GLU A 79 -4.64 -2.52 6.17
N PHE A 80 -3.76 -2.40 5.17
CA PHE A 80 -2.38 -1.99 5.29
C PHE A 80 -2.21 -0.59 4.72
N LYS A 81 -1.78 0.36 5.55
CA LYS A 81 -1.62 1.79 5.21
C LYS A 81 -0.17 2.16 5.00
N ASP A 82 0.04 3.37 4.49
CA ASP A 82 1.35 4.02 4.41
C ASP A 82 2.38 3.27 3.57
N LEU A 83 1.93 2.52 2.57
CA LEU A 83 2.78 1.69 1.72
C LEU A 83 3.47 2.53 0.65
N ALA A 84 4.79 2.42 0.53
CA ALA A 84 5.53 3.13 -0.52
C ALA A 84 5.08 2.66 -1.92
N ILE A 85 4.93 3.57 -2.88
CA ILE A 85 4.52 3.18 -4.24
C ILE A 85 5.72 2.79 -5.11
N ILE A 86 6.90 3.33 -4.81
CA ILE A 86 8.13 3.15 -5.60
C ILE A 86 9.33 2.84 -4.71
N ASP A 87 10.29 2.08 -5.24
CA ASP A 87 11.56 1.79 -4.59
C ASP A 87 12.58 2.94 -4.73
N ALA A 88 13.78 2.70 -4.19
CA ALA A 88 14.89 3.67 -4.23
C ALA A 88 15.32 4.01 -5.67
N ASP A 89 15.17 3.05 -6.59
CA ASP A 89 15.50 3.19 -8.02
C ASP A 89 14.33 3.80 -8.83
N GLY A 90 13.20 4.08 -8.17
CA GLY A 90 12.02 4.68 -8.79
C GLY A 90 11.09 3.67 -9.48
N LYS A 91 11.31 2.36 -9.31
CA LYS A 91 10.43 1.32 -9.86
C LYS A 91 9.23 1.10 -8.94
N ALA A 92 8.05 0.93 -9.52
CA ALA A 92 6.82 0.68 -8.76
C ALA A 92 6.88 -0.64 -7.99
N TYR A 93 6.49 -0.61 -6.72
CA TYR A 93 6.28 -1.82 -5.93
C TYR A 93 5.02 -2.55 -6.38
N LYS A 94 5.13 -3.88 -6.46
CA LYS A 94 3.97 -4.76 -6.61
C LYS A 94 3.55 -5.23 -5.22
N TYR A 95 2.28 -5.02 -4.88
CA TYR A 95 1.69 -5.54 -3.66
C TYR A 95 0.79 -6.73 -3.95
N GLU A 96 0.88 -7.74 -3.10
CA GLU A 96 0.06 -8.96 -3.14
C GLU A 96 -0.32 -9.33 -1.71
N VAL A 97 -1.41 -10.07 -1.55
CA VAL A 97 -1.86 -10.58 -0.26
C VAL A 97 -1.85 -12.09 -0.28
N LYS A 98 -1.58 -12.70 0.86
CA LYS A 98 -1.60 -14.15 1.02
C LYS A 98 -2.20 -14.53 2.36
N GLU A 99 -3.19 -15.41 2.34
CA GLU A 99 -3.66 -16.07 3.56
C GLU A 99 -2.65 -17.15 3.99
N GLN A 100 -2.30 -17.17 5.26
CA GLN A 100 -1.59 -18.32 5.83
C GLN A 100 -2.52 -19.55 5.82
N ALA A 101 -1.96 -20.74 5.67
CA ALA A 101 -2.76 -21.95 5.56
C ALA A 101 -3.73 -22.08 6.75
N VAL A 102 -4.99 -22.33 6.43
CA VAL A 102 -6.05 -22.63 7.39
C VAL A 102 -6.44 -24.08 7.18
N ASP A 103 -6.31 -24.91 8.22
CA ASP A 103 -6.61 -26.33 8.14
C ASP A 103 -8.05 -26.58 7.68
N GLY A 104 -8.20 -27.39 6.63
CA GLY A 104 -9.49 -27.73 6.04
C GLY A 104 -10.02 -26.74 5.01
N TYR A 105 -9.28 -25.68 4.68
CA TYR A 105 -9.71 -24.65 3.73
C TYR A 105 -8.73 -24.48 2.56
N GLU A 106 -9.29 -24.25 1.37
CA GLU A 106 -8.57 -23.77 0.19
C GLU A 106 -8.74 -22.24 0.11
N SER A 107 -7.64 -21.52 -0.10
CA SER A 107 -7.66 -20.06 -0.23
C SER A 107 -7.54 -19.62 -1.70
N LYS A 108 -8.40 -18.69 -2.12
CA LYS A 108 -8.31 -18.00 -3.42
C LYS A 108 -8.23 -16.49 -3.23
N VAL A 109 -7.27 -15.86 -3.90
CA VAL A 109 -7.08 -14.40 -3.86
C VAL A 109 -7.51 -13.80 -5.20
N ASN A 110 -8.44 -12.84 -5.15
CA ASN A 110 -8.91 -12.07 -6.31
C ASN A 110 -8.65 -10.59 -6.05
N GLY A 111 -7.60 -10.04 -6.65
CA GLY A 111 -7.09 -8.72 -6.28
C GLY A 111 -6.54 -8.76 -4.86
N TYR A 112 -7.28 -8.17 -3.91
CA TYR A 112 -6.97 -8.23 -2.48
C TYR A 112 -8.07 -8.92 -1.66
N ASP A 113 -9.16 -9.38 -2.28
CA ASP A 113 -10.15 -10.17 -1.55
C ASP A 113 -9.75 -11.64 -1.49
N ILE A 114 -10.00 -12.26 -0.34
CA ILE A 114 -9.70 -13.65 -0.05
C ILE A 114 -11.02 -14.40 0.06
N THR A 115 -11.14 -15.53 -0.62
CA THR A 115 -12.25 -16.48 -0.46
C THR A 115 -11.68 -17.82 -0.03
#